data_AF-A0A934RBP4-F1
#
_entry.id   AF-A0A934RBP4-F1
#
_cell.length_a   1.000
_cell.length_b   1.000
_cell.length_c   1.000
_cell.angle_alpha   90.00
_cell.angle_beta   90.00
_cell.angle_gamma   90.00
#
_symmetry.space_group_name_H-M   'P 1'
#
loop_
_entity.id
_entity.type
_entity.pdbx_description
1 polymer ?
#
loop_
_entity_poly.entity_id
_entity_poly.type
_entity_poly.pdbx_seq_one_letter_code
_entity_poly.pdbx_strand_id
1 'polypeptide(L)'
;MKPSKAVFVALLPLFAQVSPAQFVDWKGGTGTNLWSNADNWNPAGSPNTNGVDARFNINSDVQINVDGSFVVRSYRTGFAANGSNPANEHLLFGGTLTIDPNSASDVLGIGNLTNNDRKLRINCDIIIDNTLAGETLVSNGNGAANILEFDSNCDLTLLTKLRTNTNVGSIIFNCNFSPSAENLFINSNNVSFGPDHSSVNFGRDIVLFSNSKLAVDGGIVLTDFRKFQINGSGAELELNAADAVNNANIIIGGTNSLELDVNADQGTMGLINVNDGTLTIDIDPAVTNLVFKDSSSQAWGSGSITITGFKENTIRFGTDDTGLTAGQLAAIDGGAYSLTSSGFLTAGTPLLPSLKIALDPFPSITFLSNPGQTYQLQKSGDGALGAWADVVGQSVVGDGTEKTLSDPAGGPPGESRAFYRVETN
;
A
#
# COMPACT_ATOMS: atom_id res chain seq x y z
N MET A 1 -13.21 81.85 17.27
CA MET A 1 -13.13 80.37 17.22
C MET A 1 -13.84 79.90 15.96
N LYS A 2 -13.10 79.34 14.99
CA LYS A 2 -13.66 78.69 13.79
C LYS A 2 -13.77 77.18 14.05
N PRO A 3 -14.85 76.49 13.65
CA PRO A 3 -14.92 75.04 13.79
C PRO A 3 -14.08 74.37 12.69
N SER A 4 -13.32 73.35 13.07
CA SER A 4 -12.55 72.50 12.15
C SER A 4 -13.50 71.56 11.39
N LYS A 5 -13.32 71.46 10.08
CA LYS A 5 -13.98 70.44 9.25
C LYS A 5 -13.28 69.11 9.49
N ALA A 6 -13.94 68.19 10.18
CA ALA A 6 -13.52 66.79 10.20
C ALA A 6 -13.83 66.17 8.83
N VAL A 7 -12.79 65.75 8.11
CA VAL A 7 -12.92 64.95 6.88
C VAL A 7 -13.17 63.52 7.32
N PHE A 8 -14.39 63.03 7.07
CA PHE A 8 -14.74 61.63 7.25
C PHE A 8 -14.19 60.85 6.05
N VAL A 9 -13.08 60.15 6.23
CA VAL A 9 -12.58 59.18 5.24
C VAL A 9 -13.36 57.89 5.48
N ALA A 10 -14.35 57.63 4.63
CA ALA A 10 -15.03 56.34 4.60
C ALA A 10 -14.05 55.30 4.04
N LEU A 11 -13.44 54.51 4.92
CA LEU A 11 -12.68 53.33 4.55
C LEU A 11 -13.69 52.25 4.12
N LEU A 12 -14.00 52.16 2.82
CA LEU A 12 -14.75 51.02 2.31
C LEU A 12 -13.87 49.78 2.45
N PRO A 13 -14.30 48.72 3.17
CA PRO A 13 -13.61 47.44 3.12
C PRO A 13 -13.64 46.95 1.67
N LEU A 14 -12.46 46.75 1.10
CA LEU A 14 -12.27 46.07 -0.17
C LEU A 14 -12.62 44.60 0.06
N PHE A 15 -13.91 44.26 -0.08
CA PHE A 15 -14.33 42.87 -0.15
C PHE A 15 -13.71 42.28 -1.42
N ALA A 16 -12.77 41.35 -1.26
CA ALA A 16 -12.33 40.50 -2.35
C ALA A 16 -13.57 39.75 -2.86
N GLN A 17 -14.08 40.17 -4.01
CA GLN A 17 -15.21 39.54 -4.66
C GLN A 17 -14.73 38.18 -5.17
N VAL A 18 -14.92 37.13 -4.37
CA VAL A 18 -14.75 35.75 -4.82
C VAL A 18 -15.87 35.50 -5.82
N SER A 19 -15.57 35.69 -7.10
CA SER A 19 -16.49 35.33 -8.16
C SER A 19 -16.60 33.80 -8.16
N PRO A 20 -17.81 33.22 -8.16
CA PRO A 20 -17.96 31.78 -8.24
C PRO A 20 -17.29 31.26 -9.51
N ALA A 21 -16.72 30.06 -9.44
CA ALA A 21 -16.11 29.43 -10.60
C ALA A 21 -17.10 29.39 -11.77
N GLN A 22 -16.64 29.79 -12.96
CA GLN A 22 -17.46 29.76 -14.16
C GLN A 22 -17.43 28.35 -14.74
N PHE A 23 -18.60 27.79 -15.03
CA PHE A 23 -18.68 26.57 -15.82
C PHE A 23 -18.54 26.90 -17.30
N VAL A 24 -17.67 26.15 -17.98
CA VAL A 24 -17.51 26.23 -19.44
C VAL A 24 -17.64 24.81 -19.99
N ASP A 25 -18.75 24.58 -20.67
CA ASP A 25 -19.15 23.27 -21.19
C ASP A 25 -18.65 23.09 -22.62
N TRP A 26 -17.98 21.97 -22.88
CA TRP A 26 -17.69 21.55 -24.24
C TRP A 26 -19.01 21.26 -24.97
N LYS A 27 -19.19 21.86 -26.15
CA LYS A 27 -20.36 21.66 -27.03
C LYS A 27 -20.00 21.07 -28.39
N GLY A 28 -18.71 21.04 -28.76
CA GLY A 28 -18.24 20.63 -30.10
C GLY A 28 -18.61 21.64 -31.18
N GLY A 29 -17.61 22.30 -31.79
CA GLY A 29 -17.80 23.31 -32.82
C GLY A 29 -17.69 22.77 -34.25
N THR A 30 -17.88 23.66 -35.23
CA THR A 30 -17.97 23.34 -36.67
C THR A 30 -16.60 23.05 -37.32
N GLY A 31 -15.89 22.02 -36.84
CA GLY A 31 -14.83 21.37 -37.65
C GLY A 31 -13.48 21.10 -36.98
N THR A 32 -13.23 21.52 -35.74
CA THR A 32 -11.99 21.16 -35.01
C THR A 32 -12.30 20.72 -33.58
N ASN A 33 -11.55 19.74 -33.06
CA ASN A 33 -11.62 19.34 -31.65
C ASN A 33 -10.47 19.96 -30.83
N LEU A 34 -10.04 21.17 -31.17
CA LEU A 34 -8.98 21.88 -30.47
C LEU A 34 -9.52 22.52 -29.19
N TRP A 35 -8.76 22.44 -28.10
CA TRP A 35 -9.08 23.09 -26.84
C TRP A 35 -9.08 24.61 -26.97
N SER A 36 -8.12 25.17 -27.73
CA SER A 36 -7.97 26.60 -27.97
C SER A 36 -9.13 27.25 -28.73
N ASN A 37 -9.92 26.46 -29.48
CA ASN A 37 -11.01 26.99 -30.28
C ASN A 37 -12.19 27.40 -29.39
N ALA A 38 -12.38 28.71 -29.22
CA ALA A 38 -13.44 29.29 -28.38
C ALA A 38 -14.86 28.84 -28.78
N ASP A 39 -15.09 28.50 -30.05
CA ASP A 39 -16.39 28.06 -30.55
C ASP A 39 -16.74 26.62 -30.13
N ASN A 40 -15.77 25.85 -29.62
CA ASN A 40 -16.02 24.51 -29.09
C ASN A 40 -16.65 24.52 -27.69
N TRP A 41 -16.73 25.70 -27.06
CA TRP A 41 -17.13 25.87 -25.67
C TRP A 41 -18.41 26.71 -25.51
N ASN A 42 -19.11 26.51 -24.40
CA ASN A 42 -20.29 27.26 -24.00
C ASN A 42 -20.19 27.72 -22.53
N PRO A 43 -20.23 29.03 -22.24
CA PRO A 43 -20.21 30.14 -23.20
C PRO A 43 -18.95 30.14 -24.07
N ALA A 44 -18.96 30.87 -25.18
CA ALA A 44 -17.81 30.94 -26.08
C ALA A 44 -16.57 31.46 -25.34
N GLY A 45 -15.45 30.75 -25.49
CA GLY A 45 -14.20 31.03 -24.79
C GLY A 45 -13.51 29.72 -24.37
N SER A 46 -12.22 29.59 -24.67
CA SER A 46 -11.43 28.43 -24.25
C SER A 46 -11.12 28.50 -22.74
N PRO A 47 -11.40 27.45 -21.95
CA PRO A 47 -10.99 27.36 -20.55
C PRO A 47 -9.47 27.52 -20.43
N ASN A 48 -9.01 28.60 -19.81
CA ASN A 48 -7.58 28.85 -19.64
C ASN A 48 -7.25 29.70 -18.40
N THR A 49 -8.05 29.58 -17.35
CA THR A 49 -7.75 30.19 -16.05
C THR A 49 -8.18 29.27 -14.91
N ASN A 50 -7.54 29.43 -13.75
CA ASN A 50 -7.92 28.77 -12.49
C ASN A 50 -9.27 29.25 -11.90
N GLY A 51 -10.02 30.09 -12.62
CA GLY A 51 -11.40 30.47 -12.29
C GLY A 51 -12.47 29.66 -13.05
N VAL A 52 -12.07 28.76 -13.94
CA VAL A 52 -12.98 28.03 -14.84
C VAL A 52 -12.98 26.53 -14.56
N ASP A 53 -14.18 25.99 -14.37
CA ASP A 53 -14.44 24.55 -14.38
C ASP A 53 -14.75 24.13 -15.83
N ALA A 54 -13.80 23.44 -16.47
CA ALA A 54 -14.00 22.86 -17.80
C ALA A 54 -14.83 21.59 -17.68
N ARG A 55 -15.97 21.54 -18.36
CA ARG A 55 -16.93 20.44 -18.25
C ARG A 55 -17.24 19.79 -19.58
N PHE A 56 -17.55 18.51 -19.52
CA PHE A 56 -18.00 17.75 -20.68
C PHE A 56 -19.29 17.00 -20.38
N ASN A 57 -20.38 17.41 -21.04
CA ASN A 57 -21.72 16.88 -20.85
C ASN A 57 -22.31 16.31 -22.16
N ILE A 58 -21.45 15.94 -23.13
CA ILE A 58 -21.92 15.43 -24.42
C ILE A 58 -22.08 13.91 -24.39
N ASN A 59 -23.10 13.44 -25.11
CA ASN A 59 -23.45 12.03 -25.26
C ASN A 59 -22.82 11.40 -26.53
N SER A 60 -21.57 11.75 -26.85
CA SER A 60 -20.84 11.22 -28.02
C SER A 60 -19.36 11.01 -27.66
N ASP A 61 -18.72 10.04 -28.34
CA ASP A 61 -17.28 9.83 -28.14
C ASP A 61 -16.60 11.11 -28.58
N VAL A 62 -15.63 11.56 -27.79
CA VAL A 62 -14.90 12.76 -28.14
C VAL A 62 -13.43 12.57 -27.85
N GLN A 63 -12.63 13.17 -28.72
CA GLN A 63 -11.21 13.33 -28.52
C GLN A 63 -10.95 14.83 -28.58
N ILE A 64 -10.52 15.41 -27.46
CA ILE A 64 -10.19 16.82 -27.34
C ILE A 64 -8.67 16.95 -27.39
N ASN A 65 -8.19 17.68 -28.40
CA ASN A 65 -6.78 18.01 -28.51
C ASN A 65 -6.49 19.24 -27.65
N VAL A 66 -5.76 19.03 -26.55
CA VAL A 66 -5.14 20.08 -25.73
C VAL A 66 -3.97 20.65 -26.53
N ASP A 67 -4.25 21.55 -27.46
CA ASP A 67 -3.32 22.01 -28.50
C ASP A 67 -2.30 23.07 -28.03
N GLY A 68 -1.94 23.03 -26.75
CA GLY A 68 -1.07 23.99 -26.09
C GLY A 68 -0.96 23.70 -24.59
N SER A 69 -0.63 24.72 -23.80
CA SER A 69 -0.64 24.66 -22.34
C SER A 69 -1.79 25.50 -21.80
N PHE A 70 -2.65 24.88 -20.99
CA PHE A 70 -3.83 25.55 -20.44
C PHE A 70 -3.92 25.36 -18.94
N VAL A 71 -4.51 26.33 -18.25
CA VAL A 71 -4.81 26.25 -16.81
C VAL A 71 -6.31 26.19 -16.62
N VAL A 72 -6.81 25.30 -15.78
CA VAL A 72 -8.21 25.26 -15.36
C VAL A 72 -8.33 25.06 -13.87
N ARG A 73 -9.47 25.46 -13.30
CA ARG A 73 -9.81 25.12 -11.92
C ARG A 73 -10.04 23.63 -11.74
N SER A 74 -10.77 23.05 -12.69
CA SER A 74 -11.06 21.63 -12.73
C SER A 74 -11.42 21.18 -14.13
N TYR A 75 -11.30 19.88 -14.34
CA TYR A 75 -11.74 19.20 -15.53
C TYR A 75 -12.65 18.03 -15.17
N ARG A 76 -13.91 18.08 -15.61
CA ARG A 76 -14.92 17.11 -15.18
C ARG A 76 -15.82 16.70 -16.33
N THR A 77 -16.16 15.42 -16.42
CA THR A 77 -17.38 15.03 -17.14
C THR A 77 -18.60 15.32 -16.25
N GLY A 78 -19.78 15.43 -16.83
CA GLY A 78 -21.00 15.52 -16.05
C GLY A 78 -22.12 14.61 -16.55
N PHE A 79 -23.33 14.91 -16.10
CA PHE A 79 -24.49 14.06 -16.27
C PHE A 79 -25.07 14.18 -17.69
N ALA A 80 -25.15 13.07 -18.39
CA ALA A 80 -26.08 12.93 -19.51
C ALA A 80 -27.52 13.04 -18.96
N ALA A 81 -28.38 13.83 -19.60
CA ALA A 81 -29.81 13.81 -19.28
C ALA A 81 -30.35 12.36 -19.39
N ASN A 82 -31.24 11.98 -18.46
CA ASN A 82 -31.86 10.65 -18.39
C ASN A 82 -32.31 10.14 -19.77
N GLY A 83 -31.95 8.90 -20.11
CA GLY A 83 -32.41 8.20 -21.33
C GLY A 83 -31.50 8.33 -22.55
N SER A 84 -30.34 8.99 -22.43
CA SER A 84 -29.34 9.05 -23.50
C SER A 84 -28.43 7.83 -23.40
N ASN A 85 -28.33 7.01 -24.45
CA ASN A 85 -27.31 5.95 -24.52
C ASN A 85 -25.96 6.62 -24.83
N PRO A 86 -25.05 6.78 -23.85
CA PRO A 86 -24.12 7.88 -23.93
C PRO A 86 -22.70 7.31 -24.13
N ALA A 87 -22.04 7.76 -25.19
CA ALA A 87 -20.68 7.44 -25.63
C ALA A 87 -19.64 6.78 -24.71
N ASN A 88 -18.84 5.93 -25.32
CA ASN A 88 -17.93 4.93 -24.78
C ASN A 88 -16.53 5.45 -24.37
N GLU A 89 -16.10 6.65 -24.79
CA GLU A 89 -14.81 7.23 -24.33
C GLU A 89 -14.75 8.75 -24.48
N HIS A 90 -14.23 9.42 -23.45
CA HIS A 90 -13.75 10.79 -23.53
C HIS A 90 -12.23 10.81 -23.41
N LEU A 91 -11.54 11.22 -24.46
CA LEU A 91 -10.08 11.32 -24.51
C LEU A 91 -9.63 12.78 -24.51
N LEU A 92 -8.77 13.18 -23.58
CA LEU A 92 -7.90 14.35 -23.76
C LEU A 92 -6.56 13.89 -24.28
N PHE A 93 -5.96 14.62 -25.22
CA PHE A 93 -4.63 14.30 -25.71
C PHE A 93 -3.88 15.55 -26.16
N GLY A 94 -2.56 15.47 -26.30
CA GLY A 94 -1.73 16.55 -26.84
C GLY A 94 -0.82 17.17 -25.79
N GLY A 95 -0.93 18.48 -25.60
CA GLY A 95 -0.09 19.31 -24.74
C GLY A 95 -0.36 19.15 -23.25
N THR A 96 -0.43 20.25 -22.51
CA THR A 96 -0.42 20.23 -21.04
C THR A 96 -1.66 20.90 -20.46
N LEU A 97 -2.27 20.26 -19.47
CA LEU A 97 -3.36 20.82 -18.68
C LEU A 97 -2.95 20.94 -17.21
N THR A 98 -2.83 22.17 -16.73
CA THR A 98 -2.63 22.46 -15.30
C THR A 98 -3.99 22.54 -14.61
N ILE A 99 -4.16 21.73 -13.56
CA ILE A 99 -5.30 21.78 -12.66
C ILE A 99 -4.91 22.58 -11.42
N ASP A 100 -5.43 23.80 -11.33
CA ASP A 100 -5.24 24.72 -10.20
C ASP A 100 -6.61 25.09 -9.62
N PRO A 101 -7.12 24.34 -8.63
CA PRO A 101 -8.37 24.69 -7.96
C PRO A 101 -8.37 26.04 -7.25
N ASN A 102 -7.18 26.64 -7.01
CA ASN A 102 -6.96 27.87 -6.28
C ASN A 102 -7.78 27.93 -4.97
N SER A 103 -7.67 26.88 -4.17
CA SER A 103 -8.45 26.68 -2.94
C SER A 103 -7.61 26.15 -1.79
N ALA A 104 -7.78 26.71 -0.60
CA ALA A 104 -7.18 26.22 0.64
C ALA A 104 -7.92 25.00 1.22
N SER A 105 -9.08 24.64 0.63
CA SER A 105 -9.84 23.45 0.98
C SER A 105 -9.68 22.39 -0.10
N ASP A 106 -10.10 21.17 0.23
CA ASP A 106 -10.14 20.07 -0.73
C ASP A 106 -11.16 20.36 -1.83
N VAL A 107 -10.74 20.24 -3.09
CA VAL A 107 -11.61 20.53 -4.24
C VAL A 107 -11.42 19.46 -5.31
N LEU A 108 -12.53 19.03 -5.91
CA LEU A 108 -12.52 18.15 -7.07
C LEU A 108 -11.83 18.82 -8.26
N GLY A 109 -10.61 18.38 -8.58
CA GLY A 109 -9.85 18.84 -9.74
C GLY A 109 -10.18 18.03 -10.98
N ILE A 110 -10.19 16.70 -10.88
CA ILE A 110 -10.45 15.81 -12.01
C ILE A 110 -11.59 14.86 -11.66
N GLY A 111 -12.62 14.78 -12.52
CA GLY A 111 -13.79 13.97 -12.23
C GLY A 111 -14.35 13.26 -13.44
N ASN A 112 -14.45 11.93 -13.38
CA ASN A 112 -15.42 11.20 -14.18
C ASN A 112 -16.73 11.07 -13.38
N LEU A 113 -17.73 11.89 -13.72
CA LEU A 113 -19.02 11.96 -13.01
C LEU A 113 -20.18 11.46 -13.88
N THR A 114 -19.89 10.64 -14.88
CA THR A 114 -20.92 10.08 -15.77
C THR A 114 -21.70 8.96 -15.09
N ASN A 115 -22.97 8.74 -15.47
CA ASN A 115 -23.86 7.82 -14.74
C ASN A 115 -23.58 6.32 -14.93
N ASN A 116 -23.14 5.87 -16.11
CA ASN A 116 -23.06 4.43 -16.44
C ASN A 116 -21.80 4.12 -17.26
N ASP A 117 -21.07 3.07 -16.87
CA ASP A 117 -20.03 2.31 -17.58
C ASP A 117 -19.20 3.07 -18.63
N ARG A 118 -18.54 4.14 -18.19
CA ARG A 118 -17.92 5.14 -19.06
C ARG A 118 -16.48 5.43 -18.72
N LYS A 119 -15.70 5.73 -19.76
CA LYS A 119 -14.28 6.02 -19.67
C LYS A 119 -13.97 7.50 -19.87
N LEU A 120 -13.32 8.12 -18.89
CA LEU A 120 -12.56 9.36 -19.08
C LEU A 120 -11.08 8.97 -19.14
N ARG A 121 -10.42 9.26 -20.26
CA ARG A 121 -9.02 8.95 -20.51
C ARG A 121 -8.24 10.23 -20.74
N ILE A 122 -7.12 10.35 -20.05
CA ILE A 122 -6.23 11.52 -20.07
C ILE A 122 -4.90 11.09 -20.66
N ASN A 123 -4.65 11.50 -21.89
CA ASN A 123 -3.45 11.20 -22.68
C ASN A 123 -2.72 12.50 -23.09
N CYS A 124 -2.75 13.48 -22.20
CA CYS A 124 -2.05 14.76 -22.25
C CYS A 124 -1.35 14.99 -20.91
N ASP A 125 -0.29 15.79 -20.87
CA ASP A 125 0.43 16.04 -19.63
C ASP A 125 -0.46 16.78 -18.63
N ILE A 126 -0.36 16.39 -17.36
CA ILE A 126 -1.12 16.97 -16.26
C ILE A 126 -0.17 17.55 -15.21
N ILE A 127 -0.44 18.78 -14.80
CA ILE A 127 0.22 19.42 -13.66
C ILE A 127 -0.82 19.70 -12.59
N ILE A 128 -0.62 19.19 -11.39
CA ILE A 128 -1.46 19.49 -10.22
C ILE A 128 -0.81 20.61 -9.42
N ASP A 129 -1.39 21.80 -9.48
CA ASP A 129 -0.82 23.03 -8.91
C ASP A 129 -1.91 23.89 -8.25
N ASN A 130 -2.47 23.40 -7.14
CA ASN A 130 -3.42 24.17 -6.34
C ASN A 130 -2.69 25.31 -5.60
N THR A 131 -2.74 26.52 -6.14
CA THR A 131 -1.98 27.68 -5.65
C THR A 131 -2.16 27.98 -4.15
N LEU A 132 -3.30 27.60 -3.56
CA LEU A 132 -3.59 27.80 -2.12
C LEU A 132 -3.35 26.55 -1.25
N ALA A 133 -2.68 25.53 -1.80
CA ALA A 133 -2.20 24.33 -1.14
C ALA A 133 -3.25 23.41 -0.50
N GLY A 134 -4.55 23.60 -0.79
CA GLY A 134 -5.57 22.58 -0.53
C GLY A 134 -5.34 21.35 -1.40
N GLU A 135 -5.99 20.23 -1.07
CA GLU A 135 -5.81 19.00 -1.85
C GLU A 135 -6.68 18.99 -3.10
N THR A 136 -6.04 18.65 -4.22
CA THR A 136 -6.77 18.41 -5.47
C THR A 136 -7.32 16.99 -5.43
N LEU A 137 -8.63 16.84 -5.54
CA LEU A 137 -9.28 15.54 -5.54
C LEU A 137 -9.45 15.00 -6.96
N VAL A 138 -9.29 13.68 -7.10
CA VAL A 138 -9.64 12.91 -8.29
C VAL A 138 -10.79 11.99 -7.93
N SER A 139 -11.85 11.95 -8.73
CA SER A 139 -12.99 11.07 -8.47
C SER A 139 -13.49 10.38 -9.72
N ASN A 140 -13.93 9.13 -9.54
CA ASN A 140 -14.64 8.38 -10.56
C ASN A 140 -15.94 7.81 -9.96
N GLY A 141 -17.04 8.52 -10.18
CA GLY A 141 -18.30 8.31 -9.47
C GLY A 141 -19.35 7.53 -10.27
N ASN A 142 -20.51 7.30 -9.63
CA ASN A 142 -21.81 6.88 -10.20
C ASN A 142 -21.96 5.48 -10.83
N GLY A 143 -20.91 4.88 -11.40
CA GLY A 143 -20.99 3.56 -12.03
C GLY A 143 -19.78 2.68 -11.70
N ALA A 144 -20.02 1.41 -11.33
CA ALA A 144 -18.96 0.48 -10.93
C ALA A 144 -18.01 0.11 -12.09
N ALA A 145 -18.50 0.12 -13.33
CA ALA A 145 -17.66 -0.08 -14.51
C ALA A 145 -17.18 1.24 -15.14
N ASN A 146 -17.38 2.38 -14.48
CA ASN A 146 -16.74 3.61 -14.94
C ASN A 146 -15.23 3.51 -14.77
N ILE A 147 -14.49 4.14 -15.68
CA ILE A 147 -13.03 4.18 -15.66
C ILE A 147 -12.59 5.63 -15.76
N LEU A 148 -11.67 6.04 -14.88
CA LEU A 148 -10.85 7.22 -15.06
C LEU A 148 -9.41 6.75 -15.25
N GLU A 149 -8.85 6.98 -16.44
CA GLU A 149 -7.52 6.50 -16.79
C GLU A 149 -6.61 7.68 -17.13
N PHE A 150 -5.49 7.78 -16.43
CA PHE A 150 -4.33 8.53 -16.88
C PHE A 150 -3.52 7.59 -17.76
N ASP A 151 -3.53 7.83 -19.06
CA ASP A 151 -3.00 6.92 -20.07
C ASP A 151 -1.47 6.93 -20.14
N SER A 152 -0.88 6.00 -20.90
CA SER A 152 0.58 5.81 -20.95
C SER A 152 1.36 6.90 -21.68
N ASN A 153 0.73 7.72 -22.52
CA ASN A 153 1.41 8.85 -23.20
C ASN A 153 1.11 10.19 -22.51
N CYS A 154 1.22 10.24 -21.19
CA CYS A 154 1.28 11.51 -20.47
C CYS A 154 2.25 11.48 -19.29
N ASP A 155 2.71 12.68 -18.93
CA ASP A 155 3.40 12.94 -17.67
C ASP A 155 2.45 13.55 -16.64
N LEU A 156 2.45 13.01 -15.42
CA LEU A 156 1.78 13.60 -14.26
C LEU A 156 2.83 14.23 -13.33
N THR A 157 2.67 15.52 -13.06
CA THR A 157 3.51 16.27 -12.10
C THR A 157 2.67 16.78 -10.94
N LEU A 158 3.06 16.45 -9.70
CA LEU A 158 2.40 16.92 -8.50
C LEU A 158 3.20 18.05 -7.86
N LEU A 159 2.88 19.30 -8.18
CA LEU A 159 3.42 20.48 -7.46
C LEU A 159 2.71 20.67 -6.11
N THR A 160 1.47 20.19 -6.04
CA THR A 160 0.64 20.16 -4.85
C THR A 160 -0.01 18.79 -4.69
N LYS A 161 -0.59 18.54 -3.52
CA LYS A 161 -1.15 17.23 -3.17
C LYS A 161 -2.31 16.83 -4.09
N LEU A 162 -2.25 15.58 -4.56
CA LEU A 162 -3.33 14.91 -5.29
C LEU A 162 -3.87 13.76 -4.43
N ARG A 163 -5.19 13.70 -4.26
CA ARG A 163 -5.86 12.62 -3.54
C ARG A 163 -6.92 11.94 -4.42
N THR A 164 -6.88 10.62 -4.53
CA THR A 164 -8.05 9.87 -5.02
C THR A 164 -9.14 9.92 -3.96
N ASN A 165 -10.31 10.39 -4.32
CA ASN A 165 -11.46 10.53 -3.43
C ASN A 165 -12.49 9.46 -3.74
N THR A 166 -13.29 9.07 -2.73
CA THR A 166 -14.21 7.93 -2.77
C THR A 166 -14.86 7.77 -4.14
N ASN A 167 -14.51 6.66 -4.80
CA ASN A 167 -14.90 6.30 -6.15
C ASN A 167 -15.84 5.09 -6.12
N VAL A 168 -16.65 4.96 -7.17
CA VAL A 168 -17.47 3.76 -7.41
C VAL A 168 -16.81 2.88 -8.47
N GLY A 169 -16.24 3.50 -9.51
CA GLY A 169 -15.49 2.81 -10.57
C GLY A 169 -13.97 2.90 -10.38
N SER A 170 -13.18 2.46 -11.36
CA SER A 170 -11.72 2.37 -11.25
C SER A 170 -11.00 3.69 -11.57
N ILE A 171 -9.93 3.99 -10.85
CA ILE A 171 -8.96 5.04 -11.21
C ILE A 171 -7.64 4.34 -11.57
N ILE A 172 -7.17 4.52 -12.80
CA ILE A 172 -6.00 3.82 -13.34
C ILE A 172 -4.92 4.84 -13.69
N PHE A 173 -3.71 4.65 -13.17
CA PHE A 173 -2.53 5.45 -13.47
C PHE A 173 -1.57 4.64 -14.34
N ASN A 174 -1.58 4.87 -15.65
CA ASN A 174 -0.59 4.37 -16.62
C ASN A 174 0.45 5.43 -17.01
N CYS A 175 0.18 6.70 -16.71
CA CYS A 175 1.06 7.81 -17.01
C CYS A 175 2.41 7.69 -16.29
N ASN A 176 3.43 8.33 -16.84
CA ASN A 176 4.69 8.52 -16.13
C ASN A 176 4.51 9.56 -15.02
N PHE A 177 5.06 9.31 -13.84
CA PHE A 177 5.14 10.34 -12.80
C PHE A 177 6.48 11.06 -12.90
N SER A 178 6.40 12.33 -13.26
CA SER A 178 7.54 13.24 -13.33
C SER A 178 7.98 13.69 -11.93
N PRO A 179 9.21 14.23 -11.80
CA PRO A 179 9.71 14.76 -10.53
C PRO A 179 8.70 15.71 -9.88
N SER A 180 8.19 15.30 -8.73
CA SER A 180 7.08 15.97 -8.07
C SER A 180 7.51 16.61 -6.76
N ALA A 181 6.77 17.65 -6.35
CA ALA A 181 6.99 18.37 -5.09
C ALA A 181 6.23 17.73 -3.91
N GLU A 182 5.13 17.02 -4.18
CA GLU A 182 4.20 16.49 -3.18
C GLU A 182 3.85 15.01 -3.42
N ASN A 183 3.31 14.37 -2.37
CA ASN A 183 2.93 12.96 -2.36
C ASN A 183 1.62 12.71 -3.12
N LEU A 184 1.44 11.45 -3.54
CA LEU A 184 0.15 10.92 -3.99
C LEU A 184 -0.59 10.32 -2.79
N PHE A 185 -1.88 10.63 -2.66
CA PHE A 185 -2.73 10.12 -1.61
C PHE A 185 -3.83 9.22 -2.18
N ILE A 186 -3.94 8.00 -1.66
CA ILE A 186 -4.94 7.01 -2.05
C ILE A 186 -6.03 6.94 -0.98
N ASN A 187 -7.23 7.42 -1.27
CA ASN A 187 -8.39 7.37 -0.37
C ASN A 187 -9.62 6.78 -1.10
N SER A 188 -9.38 5.65 -1.76
CA SER A 188 -10.26 4.99 -2.73
C SER A 188 -9.91 3.51 -2.79
N ASN A 189 -10.88 2.64 -3.08
CA ASN A 189 -10.74 1.18 -2.98
C ASN A 189 -10.66 0.46 -4.34
N ASN A 190 -10.45 1.22 -5.41
CA ASN A 190 -10.33 0.68 -6.77
C ASN A 190 -9.39 1.58 -7.56
N VAL A 191 -8.13 1.56 -7.16
CA VAL A 191 -7.05 2.35 -7.78
C VAL A 191 -5.95 1.39 -8.21
N SER A 192 -5.40 1.59 -9.40
CA SER A 192 -4.24 0.80 -9.85
C SER A 192 -3.20 1.63 -10.57
N PHE A 193 -1.95 1.18 -10.46
CA PHE A 193 -0.92 1.46 -11.44
C PHE A 193 -0.94 0.34 -12.47
N GLY A 194 -1.19 0.67 -13.74
CA GLY A 194 -1.26 -0.34 -14.78
C GLY A 194 0.11 -0.72 -15.36
N PRO A 195 0.15 -1.64 -16.32
CA PRO A 195 1.37 -2.31 -16.77
C PRO A 195 2.41 -1.37 -17.40
N ASP A 196 1.95 -0.30 -18.04
CA ASP A 196 2.79 0.67 -18.74
C ASP A 196 3.29 1.81 -17.83
N HIS A 197 2.92 1.80 -16.55
CA HIS A 197 3.24 2.86 -15.62
C HIS A 197 4.76 2.98 -15.34
N SER A 198 5.23 4.19 -15.06
CA SER A 198 6.55 4.41 -14.47
C SER A 198 6.57 5.58 -13.51
N SER A 199 6.98 5.35 -12.26
CA SER A 199 7.21 6.36 -11.23
C SER A 199 8.67 6.44 -10.78
N VAL A 200 9.61 5.95 -11.58
CA VAL A 200 11.05 5.95 -11.25
C VAL A 200 11.54 7.35 -10.85
N ASN A 201 11.01 8.38 -11.50
CA ASN A 201 11.40 9.78 -11.29
C ASN A 201 10.46 10.55 -10.34
N PHE A 202 9.38 9.94 -9.83
CA PHE A 202 8.37 10.63 -9.03
C PHE A 202 8.98 11.33 -7.81
N GLY A 203 9.89 10.64 -7.13
CA GLY A 203 10.68 11.19 -6.02
C GLY A 203 9.87 11.52 -4.77
N ARG A 204 8.66 10.98 -4.64
CA ARG A 204 7.72 11.22 -3.53
C ARG A 204 7.08 9.92 -3.03
N ASP A 205 6.41 10.01 -1.89
CA ASP A 205 5.79 8.87 -1.23
C ASP A 205 4.37 8.65 -1.75
N ILE A 206 3.85 7.45 -1.52
CA ILE A 206 2.45 7.11 -1.74
C ILE A 206 1.82 6.85 -0.38
N VAL A 207 0.71 7.54 -0.10
CA VAL A 207 0.04 7.49 1.20
C VAL A 207 -1.31 6.80 1.05
N LEU A 208 -1.54 5.71 1.78
CA LEU A 208 -2.80 4.96 1.77
C LEU A 208 -3.64 5.31 3.01
N PHE A 209 -4.92 5.55 2.81
CA PHE A 209 -5.89 5.87 3.86
C PHE A 209 -6.79 4.67 4.19
N SER A 210 -7.79 4.87 5.06
CA SER A 210 -8.63 3.78 5.55
C SER A 210 -9.44 3.14 4.43
N ASN A 211 -9.47 1.82 4.39
CA ASN A 211 -10.16 1.03 3.36
C ASN A 211 -9.74 1.36 1.92
N SER A 212 -8.56 1.98 1.74
CA SER A 212 -8.04 2.24 0.40
C SER A 212 -7.39 0.99 -0.15
N LYS A 213 -7.54 0.74 -1.45
CA LYS A 213 -6.91 -0.38 -2.16
C LYS A 213 -6.13 0.17 -3.33
N LEU A 214 -4.87 -0.25 -3.43
CA LEU A 214 -3.98 0.08 -4.52
C LEU A 214 -3.43 -1.22 -5.13
N ALA A 215 -3.73 -1.45 -6.41
CA ALA A 215 -3.11 -2.53 -7.17
C ALA A 215 -1.91 -2.01 -7.96
N VAL A 216 -0.85 -2.82 -8.03
CA VAL A 216 0.35 -2.56 -8.82
C VAL A 216 0.47 -3.64 -9.88
N ASP A 217 -0.09 -3.36 -11.06
CA ASP A 217 -0.18 -4.31 -12.18
C ASP A 217 1.01 -4.21 -13.15
N GLY A 218 1.89 -3.23 -12.95
CA GLY A 218 3.20 -3.16 -13.60
C GLY A 218 3.96 -1.86 -13.35
N GLY A 219 5.09 -1.75 -14.05
CA GLY A 219 6.02 -0.65 -13.86
C GLY A 219 6.80 -0.70 -12.55
N ILE A 220 7.74 0.25 -12.41
CA ILE A 220 8.34 0.56 -11.11
C ILE A 220 7.52 1.70 -10.51
N VAL A 221 6.83 1.45 -9.39
CA VAL A 221 5.94 2.42 -8.74
C VAL A 221 6.65 3.27 -7.70
N LEU A 222 7.65 2.73 -7.02
CA LEU A 222 8.45 3.45 -6.04
C LEU A 222 9.88 2.95 -6.03
N THR A 223 10.80 3.85 -5.70
CA THR A 223 12.24 3.61 -5.67
C THR A 223 12.82 3.84 -4.27
N ASP A 224 14.12 3.64 -4.12
CA ASP A 224 14.86 3.81 -2.87
C ASP A 224 14.55 5.14 -2.15
N PHE A 225 14.56 5.11 -0.81
CA PHE A 225 14.21 6.23 0.08
C PHE A 225 12.76 6.73 0.00
N ARG A 226 11.88 6.01 -0.71
CA ARG A 226 10.44 6.24 -0.70
C ARG A 226 9.72 5.23 0.16
N LYS A 227 8.44 5.47 0.41
CA LYS A 227 7.59 4.58 1.17
C LYS A 227 6.16 4.55 0.66
N PHE A 228 5.54 3.39 0.85
CA PHE A 228 4.12 3.31 1.10
C PHE A 228 3.89 3.65 2.57
N GLN A 229 3.21 4.77 2.82
CA GLN A 229 2.84 5.20 4.17
C GLN A 229 1.36 4.90 4.42
N ILE A 230 1.08 4.10 5.45
CA ILE A 230 -0.28 3.68 5.78
C ILE A 230 -0.81 4.57 6.90
N ASN A 231 -1.76 5.44 6.57
CA ASN A 231 -2.37 6.43 7.47
C ASN A 231 -3.83 6.12 7.82
N GLY A 232 -4.35 4.96 7.40
CA GLY A 232 -5.66 4.48 7.81
C GLY A 232 -5.72 2.97 7.89
N SER A 233 -6.73 2.45 8.60
CA SER A 233 -6.90 1.01 8.80
C SER A 233 -7.71 0.36 7.69
N GLY A 234 -7.43 -0.91 7.42
CA GLY A 234 -8.04 -1.68 6.33
C GLY A 234 -7.52 -1.30 4.96
N ALA A 235 -6.33 -0.70 4.88
CA ALA A 235 -5.69 -0.44 3.59
C ALA A 235 -5.21 -1.76 2.97
N GLU A 236 -5.18 -1.82 1.64
CA GLU A 236 -4.74 -2.97 0.87
C GLU A 236 -3.77 -2.52 -0.23
N LEU A 237 -2.66 -3.25 -0.37
CA LEU A 237 -1.68 -3.08 -1.42
C LEU A 237 -1.49 -4.42 -2.13
N GLU A 238 -1.88 -4.51 -3.40
CA GLU A 238 -1.69 -5.71 -4.22
C GLU A 238 -0.47 -5.52 -5.13
N LEU A 239 0.48 -6.45 -5.06
CA LEU A 239 1.70 -6.47 -5.87
C LEU A 239 1.58 -7.56 -6.94
N ASN A 240 0.95 -7.20 -8.06
CA ASN A 240 0.68 -8.12 -9.19
C ASN A 240 1.84 -8.19 -10.18
N ALA A 241 2.79 -7.25 -10.10
CA ALA A 241 3.95 -7.20 -10.98
C ALA A 241 5.26 -7.38 -10.24
N ALA A 242 6.15 -8.17 -10.84
CA ALA A 242 7.44 -8.48 -10.26
C ALA A 242 8.34 -7.24 -10.16
N ASP A 243 9.06 -7.11 -9.05
CA ASP A 243 10.03 -6.04 -8.76
C ASP A 243 9.48 -4.61 -8.96
N ALA A 244 8.16 -4.43 -8.82
CA ALA A 244 7.52 -3.12 -8.98
C ALA A 244 7.87 -2.15 -7.84
N VAL A 245 8.23 -2.68 -6.68
CA VAL A 245 8.62 -1.93 -5.49
C VAL A 245 10.15 -2.02 -5.33
N ASN A 246 10.86 -1.05 -5.90
CA ASN A 246 12.31 -1.11 -6.01
C ASN A 246 13.01 -0.38 -4.84
N ASN A 247 13.20 -1.12 -3.75
CA ASN A 247 13.79 -0.70 -2.48
C ASN A 247 12.97 0.32 -1.66
N ALA A 248 11.68 0.48 -2.00
CA ALA A 248 10.80 1.34 -1.22
C ALA A 248 10.29 0.64 0.04
N ASN A 249 10.09 1.41 1.10
CA ASN A 249 9.71 0.91 2.41
C ASN A 249 8.19 0.74 2.55
N ILE A 250 7.77 -0.10 3.49
CA ILE A 250 6.38 -0.17 3.97
C ILE A 250 6.36 0.33 5.41
N ILE A 251 5.64 1.43 5.65
CA ILE A 251 5.57 2.07 6.97
C ILE A 251 4.11 2.21 7.40
N ILE A 252 3.75 1.51 8.48
CA ILE A 252 2.42 1.59 9.08
C ILE A 252 2.41 2.69 10.13
N GLY A 253 1.62 3.73 9.94
CA GLY A 253 1.48 4.83 10.90
C GLY A 253 0.58 4.47 12.08
N GLY A 254 1.04 4.68 13.31
CA GLY A 254 0.24 4.46 14.52
C GLY A 254 -0.27 3.03 14.63
N THR A 255 -1.57 2.87 14.93
CA THR A 255 -2.23 1.56 15.09
C THR A 255 -3.02 1.13 13.84
N ASN A 256 -2.62 1.62 12.67
CA ASN A 256 -3.31 1.29 11.42
C ASN A 256 -3.04 -0.14 10.96
N SER A 257 -3.74 -0.58 9.92
CA SER A 257 -3.58 -1.92 9.35
C SER A 257 -3.42 -1.88 7.84
N LEU A 258 -2.54 -2.76 7.34
CA LEU A 258 -2.31 -3.01 5.93
C LEU A 258 -2.44 -4.51 5.64
N GLU A 259 -3.16 -4.84 4.57
CA GLU A 259 -3.03 -6.10 3.86
C GLU A 259 -2.10 -5.90 2.67
N LEU A 260 -0.98 -6.63 2.67
CA LEU A 260 -0.04 -6.69 1.57
C LEU A 260 -0.26 -8.01 0.84
N ASP A 261 -0.93 -7.96 -0.29
CA ASP A 261 -1.15 -9.11 -1.16
C ASP A 261 -0.01 -9.21 -2.18
N VAL A 262 0.78 -10.27 -2.10
CA VAL A 262 1.97 -10.48 -2.92
C VAL A 262 1.67 -11.57 -3.95
N ASN A 263 1.33 -11.15 -5.16
CA ASN A 263 0.99 -12.01 -6.28
C ASN A 263 2.16 -12.26 -7.25
N ALA A 264 3.24 -11.47 -7.13
CA ALA A 264 4.44 -11.60 -7.93
C ALA A 264 5.73 -11.34 -7.13
N ASP A 265 6.84 -11.95 -7.57
CA ASP A 265 8.13 -11.88 -6.89
C ASP A 265 8.61 -10.43 -6.67
N GLN A 266 9.08 -10.13 -5.46
CA GLN A 266 9.72 -8.88 -5.12
C GLN A 266 11.13 -9.15 -4.59
N GLY A 267 12.12 -9.01 -5.45
CA GLY A 267 13.52 -9.30 -5.13
C GLY A 267 14.25 -8.19 -4.37
N THR A 268 13.68 -6.99 -4.30
CA THR A 268 14.34 -5.82 -3.71
C THR A 268 13.37 -4.90 -2.97
N MET A 269 12.57 -5.40 -2.03
CA MET A 269 11.76 -4.53 -1.16
C MET A 269 12.64 -3.74 -0.18
N GLY A 270 12.13 -2.60 0.28
CA GLY A 270 12.75 -1.83 1.36
C GLY A 270 12.55 -2.44 2.75
N LEU A 271 12.60 -1.58 3.76
CA LEU A 271 12.39 -1.92 5.17
C LEU A 271 10.90 -2.02 5.49
N ILE A 272 10.55 -2.81 6.52
CA ILE A 272 9.23 -2.80 7.14
C ILE A 272 9.31 -2.12 8.50
N ASN A 273 8.36 -1.22 8.76
CA ASN A 273 8.10 -0.70 10.09
C ASN A 273 6.60 -0.70 10.38
N VAL A 274 6.18 -1.56 11.29
CA VAL A 274 4.76 -1.70 11.69
C VAL A 274 4.34 -0.78 12.83
N ASN A 275 5.27 -0.07 13.50
CA ASN A 275 5.01 0.73 14.69
C ASN A 275 4.09 0.00 15.69
N ASP A 276 2.88 0.50 15.96
CA ASP A 276 1.88 -0.14 16.84
C ASP A 276 0.72 -0.77 16.05
N GLY A 277 0.88 -0.90 14.74
CA GLY A 277 -0.12 -1.36 13.79
C GLY A 277 -0.03 -2.83 13.45
N THR A 278 -0.74 -3.22 12.39
CA THR A 278 -0.82 -4.62 11.95
C THR A 278 -0.54 -4.74 10.46
N LEU A 279 0.30 -5.70 10.08
CA LEU A 279 0.58 -6.05 8.69
C LEU A 279 0.13 -7.48 8.45
N THR A 280 -0.75 -7.70 7.48
CA THR A 280 -0.96 -9.04 6.91
C THR A 280 -0.14 -9.13 5.64
N ILE A 281 0.67 -10.16 5.50
CA ILE A 281 1.37 -10.50 4.26
C ILE A 281 0.70 -11.75 3.72
N ASP A 282 -0.06 -11.60 2.62
CA ASP A 282 -0.61 -12.73 1.89
C ASP A 282 0.30 -13.07 0.70
N ILE A 283 0.61 -14.35 0.53
CA ILE A 283 1.57 -14.81 -0.47
C ILE A 283 0.90 -15.79 -1.42
N ASP A 284 0.82 -15.40 -2.69
CA ASP A 284 0.34 -16.28 -3.72
C ASP A 284 1.24 -17.53 -3.87
N PRO A 285 0.67 -18.72 -4.10
CA PRO A 285 1.44 -19.95 -4.29
C PRO A 285 2.57 -19.89 -5.33
N ALA A 286 2.46 -19.04 -6.35
CA ALA A 286 3.48 -18.88 -7.40
C ALA A 286 4.69 -18.03 -6.99
N VAL A 287 4.59 -17.21 -5.94
CA VAL A 287 5.70 -16.36 -5.48
C VAL A 287 6.83 -17.22 -4.92
N THR A 288 8.03 -17.03 -5.42
CA THR A 288 9.25 -17.71 -4.97
C THR A 288 10.19 -16.80 -4.21
N ASN A 289 10.00 -15.48 -4.30
CA ASN A 289 10.93 -14.52 -3.73
C ASN A 289 10.23 -13.25 -3.21
N LEU A 290 10.35 -12.99 -1.91
CA LEU A 290 9.94 -11.75 -1.25
C LEU A 290 11.06 -11.28 -0.32
N VAL A 291 11.85 -10.31 -0.76
CA VAL A 291 13.10 -9.91 -0.08
C VAL A 291 13.01 -8.50 0.44
N PHE A 292 13.04 -8.35 1.76
CA PHE A 292 13.10 -7.07 2.46
C PHE A 292 14.54 -6.71 2.88
N LYS A 293 14.80 -5.41 3.01
CA LYS A 293 16.00 -4.91 3.69
C LYS A 293 15.95 -5.23 5.20
N ASP A 294 17.14 -5.26 5.81
CA ASP A 294 17.34 -5.49 7.24
C ASP A 294 16.56 -4.47 8.09
N SER A 295 15.51 -4.94 8.76
CA SER A 295 14.61 -4.12 9.55
C SER A 295 14.93 -4.15 11.06
N SER A 296 16.07 -4.73 11.47
CA SER A 296 16.47 -4.86 12.87
C SER A 296 16.61 -3.54 13.63
N SER A 297 16.86 -2.45 12.90
CA SER A 297 16.93 -1.08 13.43
C SER A 297 15.56 -0.42 13.65
N GLN A 298 14.47 -1.02 13.16
CA GLN A 298 13.14 -0.45 13.24
C GLN A 298 12.44 -0.86 14.54
N ALA A 299 11.87 0.12 15.24
CA ALA A 299 11.04 -0.16 16.42
C ALA A 299 9.64 -0.59 15.97
N TRP A 300 9.24 -1.83 16.29
CA TRP A 300 7.91 -2.37 15.99
C TRP A 300 6.94 -2.30 17.18
N GLY A 301 7.22 -1.44 18.18
CA GLY A 301 6.30 -1.15 19.29
C GLY A 301 5.51 -2.36 19.80
N SER A 302 4.20 -2.23 19.75
CA SER A 302 3.22 -3.32 19.98
C SER A 302 2.66 -3.92 18.68
N GLY A 303 3.23 -3.55 17.54
CA GLY A 303 2.78 -3.99 16.23
C GLY A 303 2.98 -5.48 15.99
N SER A 304 2.24 -6.02 15.03
CA SER A 304 2.25 -7.44 14.69
C SER A 304 2.22 -7.67 13.19
N ILE A 305 2.75 -8.81 12.78
CA ILE A 305 2.69 -9.29 11.39
C ILE A 305 2.03 -10.67 11.39
N THR A 306 1.11 -10.86 10.45
CA THR A 306 0.53 -12.17 10.15
C THR A 306 0.93 -12.57 8.74
N ILE A 307 1.33 -13.83 8.56
CA ILE A 307 1.71 -14.36 7.25
C ILE A 307 0.73 -15.45 6.84
N THR A 308 0.09 -15.27 5.69
CA THR A 308 -0.70 -16.30 5.02
C THR A 308 0.03 -16.79 3.77
N GLY A 309 -0.11 -18.09 3.45
CA GLY A 309 0.62 -18.69 2.33
C GLY A 309 2.13 -18.88 2.56
N PHE A 310 2.59 -18.94 3.83
CA PHE A 310 4.02 -19.14 4.16
C PHE A 310 4.62 -20.33 3.41
N LYS A 311 5.81 -20.09 2.84
CA LYS A 311 6.64 -21.08 2.16
C LYS A 311 8.09 -20.90 2.63
N GLU A 312 8.72 -22.02 2.95
CA GLU A 312 10.11 -22.05 3.37
C GLU A 312 11.02 -21.36 2.34
N ASN A 313 11.97 -20.55 2.80
CA ASN A 313 12.95 -19.87 1.95
C ASN A 313 12.37 -18.91 0.89
N THR A 314 11.12 -18.46 1.04
CA THR A 314 10.50 -17.48 0.13
C THR A 314 10.67 -16.05 0.63
N ILE A 315 10.49 -15.83 1.93
CA ILE A 315 10.59 -14.51 2.56
C ILE A 315 11.98 -14.33 3.14
N ARG A 316 12.60 -13.18 2.90
CA ARG A 316 13.94 -12.85 3.40
C ARG A 316 13.97 -11.46 4.02
N PHE A 317 14.70 -11.31 5.13
CA PHE A 317 15.01 -10.03 5.75
C PHE A 317 16.51 -9.85 5.85
N GLY A 318 17.04 -8.81 5.20
CA GLY A 318 18.47 -8.55 5.19
C GLY A 318 19.26 -9.64 4.48
N THR A 319 20.54 -9.77 4.83
CA THR A 319 21.45 -10.74 4.19
C THR A 319 21.98 -11.83 5.12
N ASP A 320 21.58 -11.80 6.39
CA ASP A 320 22.07 -12.67 7.46
C ASP A 320 20.98 -12.93 8.50
N ASP A 321 21.32 -13.68 9.55
CA ASP A 321 20.41 -14.05 10.64
C ASP A 321 20.08 -12.89 11.60
N THR A 322 20.58 -11.68 11.34
CA THR A 322 20.32 -10.48 12.13
C THR A 322 19.40 -9.48 11.45
N GLY A 323 18.87 -9.80 10.26
CA GLY A 323 17.94 -8.94 9.52
C GLY A 323 16.64 -8.57 10.26
N LEU A 324 16.34 -9.28 11.36
CA LEU A 324 15.31 -8.97 12.35
C LEU A 324 15.85 -9.26 13.77
N THR A 325 15.36 -8.51 14.75
CA THR A 325 15.60 -8.81 16.17
C THR A 325 14.68 -9.94 16.66
N ALA A 326 15.05 -10.57 17.79
CA ALA A 326 14.21 -11.59 18.42
C ALA A 326 12.79 -11.09 18.79
N GLY A 327 12.68 -9.82 19.20
CA GLY A 327 11.38 -9.21 19.50
C GLY A 327 10.51 -9.03 18.26
N GLN A 328 11.12 -8.68 17.12
CA GLN A 328 10.42 -8.59 15.84
C GLN A 328 9.98 -9.95 15.33
N LEU A 329 10.84 -10.98 15.43
CA LEU A 329 10.44 -12.36 15.10
C LEU A 329 9.26 -12.82 15.96
N ALA A 330 9.25 -12.50 17.26
CA ALA A 330 8.13 -12.82 18.15
C ALA A 330 6.81 -12.11 17.77
N ALA A 331 6.88 -10.99 17.06
CA ALA A 331 5.72 -10.26 16.56
C ALA A 331 5.14 -10.84 15.26
N ILE A 332 5.85 -11.75 14.60
CA ILE A 332 5.39 -12.44 13.38
C ILE A 332 4.74 -13.77 13.78
N ASP A 333 3.42 -13.90 13.55
CA ASP A 333 2.62 -15.09 13.89
C ASP A 333 2.89 -15.62 15.32
N GLY A 334 3.15 -14.71 16.27
CA GLY A 334 3.44 -15.07 17.66
C GLY A 334 4.78 -15.78 17.88
N GLY A 335 5.75 -15.59 16.99
CA GLY A 335 7.10 -16.19 17.09
C GLY A 335 7.22 -17.55 16.41
N ALA A 336 6.43 -17.80 15.37
CA ALA A 336 6.41 -19.07 14.65
C ALA A 336 7.67 -19.33 13.81
N TYR A 337 8.57 -18.35 13.66
CA TYR A 337 9.65 -18.39 12.67
C TYR A 337 11.04 -18.02 13.21
N SER A 338 12.07 -18.43 12.46
CA SER A 338 13.48 -18.07 12.64
C SER A 338 14.11 -17.58 11.34
N LEU A 339 15.24 -16.87 11.44
CA LEU A 339 16.08 -16.53 10.28
C LEU A 339 17.21 -17.54 10.10
N THR A 340 17.48 -17.92 8.85
CA THR A 340 18.71 -18.62 8.47
C THR A 340 19.90 -17.66 8.46
N SER A 341 21.12 -18.20 8.34
CA SER A 341 22.35 -17.42 8.13
C SER A 341 22.37 -16.58 6.84
N SER A 342 21.40 -16.77 5.95
CA SER A 342 21.21 -15.95 4.75
C SER A 342 20.05 -14.96 4.88
N GLY A 343 19.35 -14.92 6.02
CA GLY A 343 18.23 -14.04 6.31
C GLY A 343 16.87 -14.55 5.84
N PHE A 344 16.76 -15.79 5.37
CA PHE A 344 15.46 -16.37 5.01
C PHE A 344 14.66 -16.74 6.24
N LEU A 345 13.37 -16.42 6.21
CA LEU A 345 12.38 -16.87 7.18
C LEU A 345 12.13 -18.37 6.99
N THR A 346 12.13 -19.09 8.10
CA THR A 346 11.98 -20.55 8.18
C THR A 346 11.01 -20.88 9.30
N ALA A 347 10.22 -21.93 9.13
CA ALA A 347 9.37 -22.41 10.22
C ALA A 347 10.27 -22.72 11.42
N GLY A 348 10.01 -22.05 12.54
CA GLY A 348 10.75 -22.29 13.76
C GLY A 348 10.64 -23.76 14.14
N THR A 349 11.75 -24.40 14.50
CA THR A 349 11.66 -25.68 15.22
C THR A 349 10.76 -25.43 16.44
N PRO A 350 9.69 -26.21 16.66
CA PRO A 350 8.83 -26.01 17.81
C PRO A 350 9.71 -25.94 19.05
N LEU A 351 9.68 -24.80 19.75
CA LEU A 351 10.25 -24.73 21.08
C LEU A 351 9.43 -25.71 21.91
N LEU A 352 9.92 -26.95 22.05
CA LEU A 352 9.39 -27.85 23.05
C LEU A 352 9.47 -27.06 24.36
N PRO A 353 8.34 -26.83 25.06
CA PRO A 353 8.41 -26.28 26.39
C PRO A 353 9.38 -27.18 27.14
N SER A 354 10.35 -26.58 27.83
CA SER A 354 11.28 -27.33 28.66
C SER A 354 10.47 -28.08 29.70
N LEU A 355 10.15 -29.34 29.40
CA LEU A 355 9.23 -30.17 30.16
C LEU A 355 10.00 -30.68 31.38
N LYS A 356 10.05 -29.85 32.43
CA LYS A 356 10.57 -30.24 33.73
C LYS A 356 9.54 -31.15 34.41
N ILE A 357 9.63 -32.45 34.13
CA ILE A 357 8.91 -33.47 34.89
C ILE A 357 9.78 -33.87 36.08
N ALA A 358 9.33 -33.57 37.28
CA ALA A 358 9.80 -34.25 38.49
C ALA A 358 8.83 -35.39 38.77
N LEU A 359 9.23 -36.65 38.60
CA LEU A 359 8.34 -37.77 38.94
C LEU A 359 9.04 -38.95 39.63
N ASP A 360 8.19 -39.52 40.49
CA ASP A 360 8.17 -40.75 41.29
C ASP A 360 8.53 -42.02 40.46
N PRO A 361 8.58 -43.23 41.05
CA PRO A 361 9.67 -44.20 40.93
C PRO A 361 9.75 -44.94 39.58
N PHE A 362 8.93 -44.60 38.59
CA PHE A 362 8.95 -45.16 37.24
C PHE A 362 8.63 -44.07 36.19
N PRO A 363 9.61 -43.29 35.71
CA PRO A 363 9.32 -42.18 34.82
C PRO A 363 9.19 -42.67 33.37
N SER A 364 7.95 -42.76 32.89
CA SER A 364 7.66 -42.64 31.46
C SER A 364 7.42 -41.18 31.11
N ILE A 365 8.03 -40.67 30.03
CA ILE A 365 7.77 -39.33 29.51
C ILE A 365 7.00 -39.45 28.22
N THR A 366 5.87 -38.76 28.14
CA THR A 366 5.04 -38.70 26.94
C THR A 366 5.11 -37.30 26.32
N PHE A 367 5.34 -37.22 25.00
CA PHE A 367 5.47 -35.97 24.25
C PHE A 367 4.96 -36.14 22.81
N LEU A 368 4.55 -35.04 22.16
CA LEU A 368 4.18 -35.04 20.74
C LEU A 368 5.45 -35.08 19.87
N SER A 369 5.53 -36.05 18.95
CA SER A 369 6.68 -36.20 18.07
C SER A 369 6.49 -35.50 16.72
N ASN A 370 7.55 -34.90 16.20
CA ASN A 370 7.59 -34.34 14.85
C ASN A 370 7.94 -35.44 13.84
N PRO A 371 7.26 -35.51 12.69
CA PRO A 371 7.59 -36.47 11.63
C PRO A 371 9.08 -36.42 11.23
N GLY A 372 9.73 -37.57 11.18
CA GLY A 372 11.11 -37.72 10.69
C GLY A 372 12.22 -37.38 11.69
N GLN A 373 11.89 -36.83 12.87
CA GLN A 373 12.86 -36.54 13.92
C GLN A 373 13.11 -37.75 14.81
N THR A 374 14.33 -37.93 15.30
CA THR A 374 14.68 -39.02 16.23
C THR A 374 14.85 -38.48 17.64
N TYR A 375 14.21 -39.12 18.61
CA TYR A 375 14.17 -38.70 20.01
C TYR A 375 14.92 -39.68 20.91
N GLN A 376 15.66 -39.14 21.88
CA GLN A 376 16.34 -39.89 22.95
C GLN A 376 15.96 -39.34 24.33
N LEU A 377 15.98 -40.21 25.34
CA LEU A 377 15.86 -39.84 26.74
C LEU A 377 17.26 -39.67 27.36
N GLN A 378 17.50 -38.55 28.03
CA GLN A 378 18.71 -38.31 28.81
C GLN A 378 18.40 -38.21 30.29
N LYS A 379 19.30 -38.74 31.12
CA LYS A 379 19.20 -38.77 32.58
C LYS A 379 20.38 -38.02 33.19
N SER A 380 20.11 -37.18 34.19
CA SER A 380 21.17 -36.53 34.98
C SER A 380 21.81 -37.56 35.93
N GLY A 381 23.13 -37.64 35.97
CA GLY A 381 23.83 -38.44 36.99
C GLY A 381 23.52 -37.93 38.40
N ASP A 382 23.50 -38.84 39.38
CA ASP A 382 23.18 -38.55 40.79
C ASP A 382 24.04 -37.40 41.35
N GLY A 383 23.43 -36.23 41.51
CA GLY A 383 23.95 -35.16 42.38
C GLY A 383 24.53 -33.89 41.74
N ALA A 384 24.60 -33.74 40.41
CA ALA A 384 25.04 -32.48 39.79
C ALA A 384 24.31 -32.13 38.50
N LEU A 385 23.77 -30.89 38.42
CA LEU A 385 23.03 -30.29 37.29
C LEU A 385 23.84 -30.13 35.97
N GLY A 386 24.94 -30.84 35.78
CA GLY A 386 25.90 -30.55 34.71
C GLY A 386 26.30 -31.71 33.79
N ALA A 387 25.99 -32.97 34.15
CA ALA A 387 26.36 -34.13 33.34
C ALA A 387 25.12 -34.97 33.02
N TRP A 388 24.62 -34.80 31.79
CA TRP A 388 23.58 -35.66 31.21
C TRP A 388 24.26 -36.87 30.57
N ALA A 389 23.79 -38.06 30.90
CA ALA A 389 24.17 -39.28 30.21
C ALA A 389 23.02 -39.70 29.29
N ASP A 390 23.35 -40.10 28.07
CA ASP A 390 22.41 -40.76 27.17
C ASP A 390 21.92 -42.05 27.82
N VAL A 391 20.61 -42.22 27.88
CA VAL A 391 20.01 -43.49 28.23
C VAL A 391 19.91 -44.30 26.95
N VAL A 392 20.95 -45.09 26.67
CA VAL A 392 21.17 -45.79 25.38
C VAL A 392 20.22 -46.99 25.19
N GLY A 393 18.90 -46.79 25.26
CA GLY A 393 17.97 -47.91 25.10
C GLY A 393 16.65 -47.60 24.40
N GLN A 394 16.29 -46.36 24.15
CA GLN A 394 15.02 -46.07 23.45
C GLN A 394 15.15 -44.87 22.52
N SER A 395 15.30 -45.17 21.23
CA SER A 395 15.26 -44.25 20.11
C SER A 395 13.90 -44.34 19.45
N VAL A 396 13.18 -43.22 19.33
CA VAL A 396 11.88 -43.20 18.64
C VAL A 396 11.93 -42.21 17.49
N VAL A 397 11.57 -42.66 16.29
CA VAL A 397 11.35 -41.78 15.15
C VAL A 397 9.93 -41.23 15.23
N GLY A 398 9.80 -39.91 15.15
CA GLY A 398 8.52 -39.23 15.20
C GLY A 398 7.74 -39.38 13.91
N ASP A 399 6.42 -39.38 14.05
CA ASP A 399 5.45 -39.55 12.98
C ASP A 399 4.27 -38.57 13.10
N GLY A 400 4.38 -37.54 13.94
CA GLY A 400 3.29 -36.60 14.21
C GLY A 400 2.35 -37.04 15.34
N THR A 401 2.61 -38.17 16.00
CA THR A 401 1.79 -38.68 17.11
C THR A 401 2.49 -38.59 18.46
N GLU A 402 1.71 -38.76 19.53
CA GLU A 402 2.19 -38.83 20.89
C GLU A 402 3.08 -40.07 21.08
N LYS A 403 4.29 -39.86 21.63
CA LYS A 403 5.30 -40.89 21.89
C LYS A 403 5.60 -40.97 23.37
N THR A 404 5.86 -42.18 23.85
CA THR A 404 6.28 -42.45 25.22
C THR A 404 7.69 -43.01 25.21
N LEU A 405 8.61 -42.34 25.91
CA LEU A 405 9.93 -42.88 26.24
C LEU A 405 9.94 -43.39 27.68
N SER A 406 10.50 -44.57 27.89
CA SER A 406 10.61 -45.24 29.20
C SER A 406 12.07 -45.49 29.55
N ASP A 407 12.45 -45.29 30.82
CA ASP A 407 13.80 -45.63 31.30
C ASP A 407 13.98 -47.17 31.23
N PRO A 408 14.88 -47.69 30.37
CA PRO A 408 15.16 -49.11 30.26
C PRO A 408 15.93 -49.65 31.46
N ALA A 409 16.56 -48.79 32.28
CA ALA A 409 17.30 -49.18 33.47
C ALA A 409 16.36 -49.22 34.68
N GLY A 410 15.70 -50.36 34.89
CA GLY A 410 14.84 -50.65 36.05
C GLY A 410 15.59 -50.68 37.39
N GLY A 411 16.15 -49.54 37.81
CA GLY A 411 16.81 -49.38 39.10
C GLY A 411 15.82 -49.41 40.27
N PRO A 412 16.24 -49.90 41.45
CA PRO A 412 15.35 -50.05 42.60
C PRO A 412 14.85 -48.70 43.14
N PRO A 413 13.66 -48.66 43.76
CA PRO A 413 13.12 -47.43 44.32
C PRO A 413 13.91 -47.04 45.58
N GLY A 414 14.67 -45.95 45.49
CA GLY A 414 15.45 -45.44 46.63
C GLY A 414 16.18 -44.12 46.34
N GLU A 415 15.59 -43.02 46.78
CA GLU A 415 16.19 -41.74 47.24
C GLU A 415 17.00 -40.82 46.30
N SER A 416 17.14 -41.10 45.00
CA SER A 416 17.71 -40.12 44.05
C SER A 416 16.63 -39.39 43.24
N ARG A 417 16.48 -38.06 43.37
CA ARG A 417 15.71 -37.25 42.40
C ARG A 417 16.50 -37.16 41.09
N ALA A 418 16.24 -38.09 40.17
CA ALA A 418 16.79 -38.01 38.81
C ALA A 418 16.00 -36.99 37.98
N PHE A 419 16.70 -36.11 37.27
CA PHE A 419 16.11 -35.25 36.25
C PHE A 419 16.25 -35.92 34.89
N TYR A 420 15.23 -35.74 34.05
CA TYR A 420 15.19 -36.28 32.70
C TYR A 420 14.93 -35.15 31.70
N ARG A 421 15.49 -35.27 30.49
CA ARG A 421 15.17 -34.42 29.35
C ARG A 421 15.07 -35.25 28.08
N VAL A 422 14.28 -34.78 27.12
CA VAL A 422 14.19 -35.37 25.77
C VAL A 422 15.07 -34.55 24.85
N GLU A 423 15.95 -35.20 24.09
CA GLU A 423 16.75 -34.55 23.05
C GLU A 423 16.33 -35.06 21.66
N THR A 424 16.42 -34.16 20.68
CA THR A 424 16.31 -34.46 19.25
C THR A 424 17.71 -34.54 18.67
N ASN A 425 18.00 -35.64 17.95
CA ASN A 425 19.26 -35.76 17.20
C ASN A 425 19.28 -34.91 15.94
#